data_AF-A0A9J6CW53-F1
#
_entry.id   AF-A0A9J6CW53-F1
#
_cell.length_a   1.000
_cell.length_b   1.000
_cell.length_c   1.000
_cell.angle_alpha   90.00
_cell.angle_beta   90.00
_cell.angle_gamma   90.00
#
_symmetry.space_group_name_H-M   'P 1'
#
loop_
_entity.id
_entity.type
_entity.pdbx_description
1 polymer ?
#
loop_
_entity_poly.entity_id
_entity_poly.type
_entity_poly.pdbx_seq_one_letter_code
_entity_poly.pdbx_strand_id
1 'polypeptide(L)'
;MAFWTYPLTSFGDFFEQRHVAFAEPMPADRVCSICGRIPSHAVHLPCAHNLCLRCKVEVCNAKQCFLDGTAVTEKELIPFETDACYLERRRVVCVVDGRMCSSNFTGKLSELKRHLASCRGGNLHCTNCNRPVAREAAAEHYRKCRRNKLCAPFGD
;
A
#
# COMPACT_ATOMS: atom_id res chain seq x y z
N MET A 1 6.46 -7.26 -15.55
CA MET A 1 6.45 -5.81 -15.27
C MET A 1 6.90 -5.61 -13.83
N ALA A 2 7.84 -4.71 -13.58
CA ALA A 2 8.24 -4.34 -12.23
C ALA A 2 7.30 -3.25 -11.70
N PHE A 3 6.94 -3.34 -10.42
CA PHE A 3 6.20 -2.31 -9.70
C PHE A 3 6.80 -2.14 -8.31
N TRP A 4 6.62 -0.96 -7.72
CA TRP A 4 7.17 -0.63 -6.40
C TRP A 4 6.05 -0.46 -5.41
N THR A 5 6.11 -1.25 -4.34
CA THR A 5 5.04 -1.30 -3.36
C THR A 5 5.43 -0.52 -2.12
N TYR A 6 4.63 0.50 -1.80
CA TYR A 6 4.86 1.34 -0.62
C TYR A 6 3.60 1.42 0.24
N PRO A 7 3.73 1.34 1.58
CA PRO A 7 2.65 1.66 2.49
C PRO A 7 2.42 3.17 2.55
N LEU A 8 1.17 3.60 2.37
CA LEU A 8 0.75 4.99 2.56
C LEU A 8 0.32 5.22 4.02
N THR A 9 0.63 6.40 4.56
CA THR A 9 0.17 6.83 5.89
C THR A 9 -0.27 8.29 5.85
N SER A 10 -1.35 8.57 6.56
CA SER A 10 -1.99 9.89 6.64
C SER A 10 -2.50 10.43 5.29
N PHE A 11 -3.02 9.54 4.42
CA PHE A 11 -3.60 9.83 3.08
C PHE A 11 -5.09 9.45 2.98
N GLY A 12 -5.83 9.72 4.05
CA GLY A 12 -7.24 9.38 4.18
C GLY A 12 -7.46 7.89 4.46
N ASP A 13 -8.58 7.57 5.09
CA ASP A 13 -8.87 6.25 5.68
C ASP A 13 -8.76 5.09 4.70
N PHE A 14 -8.98 5.33 3.40
CA PHE A 14 -8.99 4.29 2.39
C PHE A 14 -7.60 3.68 2.15
N PHE A 15 -6.56 4.51 2.16
CA PHE A 15 -5.19 4.09 1.89
C PHE A 15 -4.35 3.92 3.15
N GLU A 16 -4.87 4.29 4.32
CA GLU A 16 -4.19 4.04 5.59
C GLU A 16 -3.75 2.58 5.69
N GLN A 17 -2.46 2.39 5.90
CA GLN A 17 -1.82 1.08 6.09
C GLN A 17 -1.93 0.14 4.88
N ARG A 18 -2.47 0.58 3.74
CA ARG A 18 -2.47 -0.20 2.51
C ARG A 18 -1.17 -0.02 1.75
N HIS A 19 -0.67 -1.14 1.25
CA HIS A 19 0.39 -1.17 0.29
C HIS A 19 -0.17 -0.83 -1.10
N VAL A 20 0.34 0.24 -1.70
CA VAL A 20 -0.01 0.65 -3.06
C VAL A 20 1.16 0.32 -3.98
N ALA A 21 0.86 -0.38 -5.08
CA ALA A 21 1.85 -0.71 -6.09
C ALA A 21 1.89 0.41 -7.15
N PHE A 22 2.98 1.15 -7.18
CA PHE A 22 3.24 2.22 -8.14
C PHE A 22 3.94 1.66 -9.38
N ALA A 23 3.53 2.15 -10.54
CA ALA A 23 4.16 1.78 -11.82
C ALA A 23 5.56 2.38 -11.99
N GLU A 24 5.87 3.44 -11.25
CA GLU A 24 7.17 4.09 -11.19
C GLU A 24 7.64 4.20 -9.73
N PRO A 25 8.95 4.09 -9.44
CA PRO A 25 9.46 4.22 -8.08
C PRO A 25 9.18 5.62 -7.54
N MET A 26 8.91 5.71 -6.24
CA MET A 26 8.75 6.99 -5.57
C MET A 26 10.09 7.68 -5.38
N PRO A 27 10.16 9.02 -5.54
CA PRO A 27 11.36 9.77 -5.19
C PRO A 27 11.78 9.46 -3.75
N ALA A 28 13.08 9.21 -3.53
CA ALA A 28 13.59 8.76 -2.25
C ALA A 28 13.34 9.78 -1.12
N ASP A 29 13.26 11.06 -1.46
CA ASP A 29 12.93 12.19 -0.58
C ASP A 29 11.46 12.18 -0.10
N ARG A 30 10.62 11.31 -0.67
CA ARG A 30 9.20 11.13 -0.29
C ARG A 30 8.91 9.84 0.46
N VAL A 31 9.93 9.02 0.67
CA VAL A 31 9.83 7.72 1.33
C VAL A 31 10.67 7.76 2.60
N CYS A 32 10.03 7.57 3.75
CA CYS A 32 10.71 7.56 5.04
C CYS A 32 11.88 6.57 5.01
N SER A 33 13.08 7.08 5.25
CA SER A 33 14.33 6.32 5.13
C SER A 33 14.45 5.19 6.16
N ILE A 34 13.67 5.23 7.26
CA ILE A 34 13.66 4.19 8.29
C ILE A 34 12.61 3.11 8.01
N CYS A 35 11.35 3.49 7.76
CA CYS A 35 10.24 2.52 7.70
C CYS A 35 9.67 2.29 6.30
N GLY A 36 10.17 2.97 5.27
CA GLY A 36 9.76 2.77 3.88
C GLY A 36 8.34 3.26 3.55
N ARG A 37 7.64 3.90 4.50
CA ARG A 37 6.31 4.49 4.31
C ARG A 37 6.41 5.79 3.53
N ILE A 38 5.39 6.10 2.74
CA ILE A 38 5.18 7.43 2.16
C ILE A 38 4.22 8.18 3.10
N PRO A 39 4.70 9.17 3.86
CA PRO A 39 3.86 9.97 4.73
C PRO A 39 3.34 11.23 4.02
N SER A 40 2.16 11.70 4.43
CA SER A 40 1.71 13.04 4.00
C SER A 40 2.52 14.16 4.64
N HIS A 41 3.03 13.95 5.85
CA HIS A 41 3.88 14.90 6.57
C HIS A 41 5.19 14.22 6.99
N ALA A 42 6.31 14.88 6.70
CA ALA A 42 7.63 14.39 7.02
C ALA A 42 8.60 15.54 7.30
N VAL A 43 9.83 15.17 7.67
CA VAL A 43 10.93 16.09 7.90
C VAL A 43 12.17 15.62 7.14
N HIS A 44 12.92 16.57 6.59
CA HIS A 44 14.30 16.35 6.15
C HIS A 44 15.26 16.60 7.31
N LEU A 45 16.22 15.69 7.45
CA LEU A 45 17.33 15.80 8.39
C LEU A 45 18.50 16.54 7.73
N PRO A 46 19.42 17.10 8.53
CA PRO A 46 20.64 17.73 7.99
C PRO A 46 21.50 16.77 7.17
N CYS A 47 21.40 15.45 7.41
CA CYS A 47 22.07 14.41 6.63
C CYS A 47 21.32 13.94 5.38
N ALA A 48 20.34 14.73 4.90
CA ALA A 48 19.52 14.44 3.71
C ALA A 48 18.57 13.24 3.80
N HIS A 49 18.59 12.47 4.90
CA HIS A 49 17.56 11.48 5.19
C HIS A 49 16.22 12.15 5.48
N ASN A 50 15.12 11.45 5.16
CA ASN A 50 13.77 11.97 5.39
C ASN A 50 12.96 11.00 6.27
N LEU A 51 12.20 11.53 7.22
CA LEU A 51 11.48 10.73 8.21
C LEU A 51 10.01 11.12 8.28
N CYS A 52 9.13 10.12 8.42
CA CYS A 52 7.76 10.38 8.85
C CYS A 52 7.72 10.87 10.30
N LEU A 53 6.64 11.54 10.69
CA LEU A 53 6.51 12.12 12.04
C LEU A 53 6.70 11.11 13.18
N ARG A 54 6.32 9.84 12.98
CA ARG A 54 6.56 8.78 13.98
C ARG A 54 8.05 8.47 14.15
N CYS A 55 8.77 8.26 13.05
CA CYS A 55 10.21 7.98 13.11
C CYS A 55 11.02 9.21 13.54
N LYS A 56 10.54 10.43 13.23
CA LYS A 56 11.12 11.68 13.73
C LYS A 56 11.23 11.66 15.26
N VAL A 57 10.14 11.32 15.97
CA VAL A 57 10.12 11.34 17.45
C VAL A 57 11.24 10.50 18.04
N GLU A 58 11.40 9.27 17.55
CA GLU A 58 12.46 8.36 18.02
C GLU A 58 13.87 8.92 17.77
N VAL A 59 14.12 9.47 16.58
CA VAL A 59 15.41 10.06 16.23
C VAL A 59 15.71 11.32 17.05
N CYS A 60 14.72 12.17 17.30
CA CYS A 60 14.87 13.34 18.15
C CYS A 60 15.14 12.97 19.61
N ASN A 61 14.51 11.91 20.11
CA ASN A 61 14.76 11.39 21.47
C ASN A 61 16.21 10.90 21.61
N ALA A 62 16.73 10.21 20.59
CA ALA A 62 18.11 9.76 20.54
C ALA A 62 19.12 10.87 20.21
N LYS A 63 18.64 12.01 19.69
CA LYS A 63 19.44 13.15 19.19
C LYS A 63 20.46 12.78 18.10
N GLN A 64 20.20 11.68 17.38
CA GLN A 64 21.11 11.15 16.38
C GLN A 64 20.34 10.37 15.31
N CYS A 65 20.72 10.55 14.05
CA CYS A 65 20.18 9.78 12.93
C CYS A 65 20.62 8.31 13.04
N PHE A 66 19.65 7.39 12.98
CA PHE A 66 19.92 5.94 13.05
C PHE A 66 20.60 5.36 11.80
N LEU A 67 20.68 6.11 10.71
CA LEU A 67 21.22 5.64 9.43
C LEU A 67 22.71 5.95 9.26
N ASP A 68 23.17 7.07 9.82
CA ASP A 68 24.55 7.56 9.60
C ASP A 68 25.22 8.15 10.87
N GLY A 69 24.51 8.22 11.99
CA GLY A 69 25.09 8.75 13.23
C GLY A 69 25.19 10.28 13.28
N THR A 70 24.63 11.02 12.32
CA THR A 70 24.64 12.49 12.35
C THR A 70 23.83 13.00 13.54
N ALA A 71 24.36 13.97 14.28
CA ALA A 71 23.63 14.62 15.37
C ALA A 71 22.39 15.34 14.83
N VAL A 72 21.27 15.24 15.54
CA VAL A 72 19.99 15.84 15.12
C VAL A 72 19.43 16.70 16.24
N THR A 73 19.13 17.95 15.90
CA THR A 73 18.33 18.85 16.74
C THR A 73 17.01 19.18 16.04
N GLU A 74 15.90 19.30 16.79
CA GLU A 74 14.60 19.63 16.19
C GLU A 74 14.58 20.93 15.38
N LYS A 75 15.45 21.89 15.72
CA LYS A 75 15.57 23.18 15.01
C LYS A 75 16.14 23.05 13.60
N GLU A 76 16.87 21.96 13.33
CA GLU A 76 17.55 21.71 12.05
C GLU A 76 16.66 20.90 11.08
N LEU A 77 15.49 20.46 11.55
CA LEU A 77 14.56 19.68 10.75
C LEU A 77 13.74 20.59 9.85
N ILE A 78 13.73 20.27 8.56
CA ILE A 78 12.93 21.00 7.56
C ILE A 78 11.65 20.21 7.32
N PRO A 79 10.47 20.68 7.76
CA PRO A 79 9.21 20.01 7.49
C PRO A 79 8.88 20.08 6.01
N PHE A 80 8.28 19.01 5.50
CA PHE A 80 7.71 18.99 4.16
C PHE A 80 6.45 18.14 4.13
N GLU A 81 5.61 18.47 3.15
CA GLU A 81 4.39 17.72 2.88
C GLU A 81 4.51 17.03 1.52
N THR A 82 4.02 15.81 1.48
CA THR A 82 3.81 15.09 0.23
C THR A 82 2.43 15.48 -0.28
N ASP A 83 2.42 16.32 -1.31
CA ASP A 83 1.21 16.85 -1.93
C ASP A 83 0.25 15.72 -2.34
N ALA A 84 -1.00 15.81 -1.88
CA ALA A 84 -2.02 14.81 -2.17
C ALA A 84 -2.34 14.75 -3.67
N CYS A 85 -2.41 15.89 -4.35
CA CYS A 85 -2.62 15.95 -5.81
C CYS A 85 -1.44 15.31 -6.57
N TYR A 86 -0.21 15.43 -6.07
CA TYR A 86 0.95 14.73 -6.62
C TYR A 86 0.75 13.22 -6.56
N LEU A 87 0.44 12.66 -5.38
CA LEU A 87 0.21 11.22 -5.24
C LEU A 87 -0.99 10.72 -6.05
N GLU A 88 -2.10 11.47 -6.03
CA GLU A 88 -3.32 11.12 -6.75
C GLU A 88 -3.11 10.98 -8.26
N ARG A 89 -2.11 11.67 -8.82
CA ARG A 89 -1.76 11.62 -10.24
C ARG A 89 -0.77 10.51 -10.60
N ARG A 90 -0.10 9.90 -9.62
CA ARG A 90 0.88 8.85 -9.85
C ARG A 90 0.21 7.61 -10.44
N ARG A 91 0.91 6.94 -11.36
CA ARG A 91 0.44 5.69 -11.94
C ARG A 91 0.60 4.56 -10.94
N VAL A 92 -0.47 3.80 -10.77
CA VAL A 92 -0.56 2.63 -9.90
C VAL A 92 -1.12 1.44 -10.66
N VAL A 93 -0.71 0.26 -10.22
CA VAL A 93 -1.23 -1.02 -10.69
C VAL A 93 -2.07 -1.65 -9.60
N CYS A 94 -3.20 -2.23 -9.97
CA CYS A 94 -3.97 -3.01 -9.01
C CYS A 94 -3.33 -4.39 -8.85
N VAL A 95 -2.86 -4.64 -7.63
CA VAL A 95 -2.28 -5.92 -7.23
C VAL A 95 -3.19 -6.56 -6.18
N VAL A 96 -3.52 -7.83 -6.40
CA VAL A 96 -4.26 -8.69 -5.47
C VAL A 96 -3.45 -9.96 -5.27
N ASP A 97 -3.19 -10.32 -4.01
CA ASP A 97 -2.36 -11.47 -3.61
C ASP A 97 -0.98 -11.51 -4.32
N GLY A 98 -0.35 -10.34 -4.44
CA GLY A 98 0.96 -10.19 -5.07
C GLY A 98 0.96 -10.29 -6.61
N ARG A 99 -0.20 -10.44 -7.25
CA ARG A 99 -0.35 -10.51 -8.71
C ARG A 99 -1.21 -9.37 -9.23
N MET A 100 -1.01 -8.96 -10.48
CA MET A 100 -1.91 -7.97 -11.10
C MET A 100 -3.34 -8.52 -11.14
N CYS A 101 -4.33 -7.66 -10.92
CA CYS A 101 -5.72 -8.08 -11.01
C CYS A 101 -6.06 -8.57 -12.42
N SER A 102 -7.10 -9.39 -12.57
CA SER A 102 -7.47 -9.99 -13.86
C SER A 102 -7.81 -8.98 -14.97
N SER A 103 -8.16 -7.75 -14.60
CA SER A 103 -8.39 -6.65 -15.57
C SER A 103 -7.11 -5.87 -15.92
N ASN A 104 -5.94 -6.28 -15.40
CA ASN A 104 -4.64 -5.62 -15.57
C ASN A 104 -4.70 -4.10 -15.36
N PHE A 105 -5.42 -3.64 -14.33
CA PHE A 105 -5.63 -2.21 -14.13
C PHE A 105 -4.31 -1.48 -13.91
N THR A 106 -4.09 -0.45 -14.72
CA THR A 106 -3.01 0.52 -14.60
C THR A 106 -3.63 1.90 -14.81
N GLY A 107 -3.57 2.76 -13.81
CA GLY A 107 -4.25 4.06 -13.83
C GLY A 107 -3.74 4.99 -12.75
N LYS A 108 -4.45 6.10 -12.49
CA LYS A 108 -4.07 7.04 -11.44
C LYS A 108 -4.42 6.49 -10.05
N LEU A 109 -3.70 6.92 -9.01
CA LEU A 109 -4.04 6.58 -7.62
C LEU A 109 -5.47 7.02 -7.25
N SER A 110 -5.90 8.19 -7.72
CA SER A 110 -7.28 8.67 -7.53
C SER A 110 -8.34 7.74 -8.15
N GLU A 111 -8.00 7.02 -9.23
CA GLU A 111 -8.89 6.08 -9.90
C GLU A 111 -8.86 4.69 -9.23
N LEU A 112 -7.80 4.36 -8.50
CA LEU A 112 -7.62 3.08 -7.83
C LEU A 112 -8.74 2.80 -6.82
N LYS A 113 -9.20 3.80 -6.06
CA LYS A 113 -10.31 3.62 -5.10
C LYS A 113 -11.59 3.16 -5.81
N ARG A 114 -11.94 3.81 -6.92
CA ARG A 114 -13.09 3.43 -7.76
C ARG A 114 -12.89 2.05 -8.38
N HIS A 115 -11.68 1.75 -8.86
CA HIS A 115 -11.36 0.44 -9.40
C HIS A 115 -11.50 -0.68 -8.36
N LEU A 116 -10.95 -0.50 -7.16
CA LEU A 116 -11.01 -1.51 -6.09
C LEU A 116 -12.44 -1.83 -5.65
N ALA A 117 -13.39 -0.89 -5.79
CA ALA A 117 -14.80 -1.14 -5.50
C ALA A 117 -15.42 -2.19 -6.43
N SER A 118 -14.96 -2.29 -7.68
CA SER A 118 -15.43 -3.23 -8.71
C SER A 118 -14.36 -4.22 -9.17
N CYS A 119 -13.21 -4.27 -8.50
CA CYS A 119 -12.09 -5.11 -8.90
C CYS A 119 -12.40 -6.58 -8.63
N ARG A 120 -12.37 -7.38 -9.70
CA ARG A 120 -12.61 -8.83 -9.66
C ARG A 120 -11.34 -9.65 -9.37
N GLY A 121 -10.20 -8.98 -9.14
CA GLY A 121 -8.89 -9.62 -8.97
C GLY A 121 -8.71 -10.37 -7.65
N GLY A 122 -9.53 -10.08 -6.63
CA GLY A 122 -9.63 -10.91 -5.45
C GLY A 122 -10.68 -11.97 -5.70
N ASN A 123 -10.27 -13.13 -6.21
CA ASN A 123 -11.15 -14.29 -6.09
C ASN A 123 -11.37 -14.51 -4.59
N LEU A 124 -12.62 -14.40 -4.14
CA LEU A 124 -12.97 -14.74 -2.79
C LEU A 124 -12.83 -16.26 -2.66
N HIS A 125 -12.18 -16.72 -1.61
CA HIS A 125 -12.19 -18.14 -1.31
C HIS A 125 -13.55 -18.49 -0.70
N CYS A 126 -14.25 -19.47 -1.31
CA CYS A 126 -15.49 -19.98 -0.76
C CYS A 126 -15.24 -20.55 0.63
N THR A 127 -15.93 -20.08 1.66
CA THR A 127 -15.72 -20.55 3.05
C THR A 127 -16.10 -22.01 3.28
N ASN A 128 -16.81 -22.65 2.33
CA ASN A 128 -17.17 -24.08 2.43
C ASN A 128 -16.17 -25.01 1.71
N CYS A 129 -15.61 -24.60 0.57
CA CYS A 129 -14.73 -25.48 -0.24
C CYS A 129 -13.34 -24.88 -0.54
N ASN A 130 -13.07 -23.68 -0.04
CA ASN A 130 -11.85 -22.88 -0.23
C ASN A 130 -11.47 -22.58 -1.70
N ARG A 131 -12.35 -22.85 -2.66
CA ARG A 131 -12.08 -22.55 -4.07
C ARG A 131 -12.16 -21.05 -4.34
N PRO A 132 -11.31 -20.51 -5.22
CA PRO A 132 -11.42 -19.13 -5.68
C PRO A 132 -12.72 -18.93 -6.46
N VAL A 133 -13.51 -17.93 -6.07
CA VAL A 133 -14.78 -17.57 -6.69
C VAL A 133 -14.84 -16.06 -6.90
N ALA A 134 -15.29 -15.64 -8.09
CA ALA A 134 -15.58 -14.23 -8.34
C ALA A 134 -16.65 -13.71 -7.35
N ARG A 135 -16.46 -12.50 -6.84
CA ARG A 135 -17.35 -11.90 -5.83
C ARG A 135 -18.83 -11.94 -6.22
N GLU A 136 -19.15 -11.69 -7.50
CA GLU A 136 -20.53 -11.68 -7.99
C GLU A 136 -21.15 -13.08 -8.04
N ALA A 137 -20.32 -14.11 -8.27
CA ALA A 137 -20.73 -15.49 -8.28
C ALA A 137 -20.66 -16.15 -6.89
N ALA A 138 -20.12 -15.46 -5.87
CA ALA A 138 -19.84 -16.05 -4.56
C ALA A 138 -21.10 -16.57 -3.86
N ALA A 139 -22.20 -15.81 -3.87
CA ALA A 139 -23.46 -16.22 -3.24
C ALA A 139 -24.10 -17.41 -3.97
N GLU A 140 -24.12 -17.39 -5.31
CA GLU A 140 -24.68 -18.47 -6.11
C GLU A 140 -23.82 -19.75 -5.99
N HIS A 141 -22.49 -19.60 -6.05
CA HIS A 141 -21.54 -20.67 -5.81
C HIS A 141 -21.75 -21.27 -4.43
N TYR A 142 -21.79 -20.46 -3.36
CA TYR A 142 -21.95 -20.96 -1.99
C TYR A 142 -23.27 -21.72 -1.83
N ARG A 143 -24.37 -21.24 -2.43
CA ARG A 143 -25.66 -21.94 -2.46
C ARG A 143 -25.56 -23.31 -3.12
N LYS A 144 -24.84 -23.42 -4.24
CA LYS A 144 -24.62 -24.69 -4.97
C LYS A 144 -23.63 -25.60 -4.23
N CYS A 145 -22.55 -25.05 -3.70
CA CYS A 145 -21.50 -25.72 -2.94
C CYS A 145 -22.04 -26.32 -1.63
N ARG A 146 -22.93 -25.61 -0.92
CA ARG A 146 -23.60 -26.14 0.28
C ARG A 146 -24.53 -27.31 -0.03
N ARG A 147 -25.14 -27.33 -1.23
CA ARG A 147 -26.08 -28.38 -1.67
C ARG A 147 -25.37 -29.60 -2.25
N ASN A 148 -24.28 -29.40 -3.00
CA ASN A 148 -23.45 -30.45 -3.54
C ASN A 148 -22.22 -30.65 -2.63
N LYS A 149 -22.22 -31.69 -1.79
CA LYS A 149 -21.01 -32.20 -1.09
C LYS A 149 -19.87 -32.65 -2.03
N LEU A 150 -19.97 -32.38 -3.33
CA LEU A 150 -19.07 -32.83 -4.40
C LEU A 150 -18.00 -31.79 -4.77
N CYS A 151 -17.92 -30.65 -4.09
CA CYS A 151 -16.71 -29.83 -4.14
C CYS A 151 -15.61 -30.58 -3.39
N ALA A 152 -15.00 -31.57 -4.03
CA ALA A 152 -13.84 -32.26 -3.50
C ALA A 152 -12.80 -31.19 -3.09
N PRO A 153 -12.25 -31.28 -1.87
CA PRO A 153 -11.13 -30.43 -1.47
C PRO A 153 -10.03 -30.61 -2.52
N PHE A 154 -9.36 -29.52 -2.87
CA PHE A 154 -8.09 -29.61 -3.59
C PHE A 154 -7.16 -30.46 -2.72
N GLY A 155 -6.91 -31.70 -3.15
CA GLY A 155 -5.94 -32.61 -2.52
C GLY A 155 -4.52 -32.24 -2.94
N ASP A 156 -3.59 -32.57 -2.04
CA ASP A 156 -2.12 -32.45 -2.10
C ASP A 156 -1.48 -32.68 -3.48
#